data_AF-C1N331-F1
#
_entry.id   AF-C1N331-F1
#
_cell.length_a   1.000
_cell.length_b   1.000
_cell.length_c   1.000
_cell.angle_alpha   90.00
_cell.angle_beta   90.00
_cell.angle_gamma   90.00
#
_symmetry.space_group_name_H-M   'P 1'
#
loop_
_entity.id
_entity.type
_entity.pdbx_description
1 polymer ?
#
loop_
_entity_poly.entity_id
_entity_poly.type
_entity_poly.pdbx_seq_one_letter_code
_entity_poly.pdbx_strand_id
1 'polypeptide(L)'
;MACAARGVDPSTHRLLFRGKERRDWETMFEAGVRHGKHMKGMMLLETEASLRARHEADQKRQMEEARLARKESYEREASASANGPGKNLPRGKSKRGEKSPPPDPTAAAFRAVDGVTDDVDALEREVNDAARAASESGLEEKTHAGLNNRLEKALLALDGVDAMGNDEIRAVRKSLVGRVNGLCEALDMAYSRYGRP
;
A
#
# COMPACT_ATOMS: atom_id res chain seq x y z
N MET A 1 38.20 12.96 -5.33
CA MET A 1 36.96 12.23 -5.64
C MET A 1 36.46 11.52 -4.38
N ALA A 2 35.50 12.08 -3.66
CA ALA A 2 35.08 11.57 -2.35
C ALA A 2 34.39 10.19 -2.41
N CYS A 3 33.61 9.91 -3.45
CA CYS A 3 32.94 8.62 -3.66
C CYS A 3 33.90 7.55 -4.22
N ALA A 4 34.72 7.91 -5.22
CA ALA A 4 35.66 6.98 -5.86
C ALA A 4 36.74 6.46 -4.89
N ALA A 5 37.17 7.25 -3.91
CA ALA A 5 38.15 6.83 -2.91
C ALA A 5 37.66 5.67 -2.00
N ARG A 6 36.35 5.38 -2.00
CA ARG A 6 35.74 4.29 -1.23
C ARG A 6 35.25 3.12 -2.09
N GLY A 7 35.52 3.12 -3.40
CA GLY A 7 35.04 2.08 -4.31
C GLY A 7 33.52 2.09 -4.51
N VAL A 8 32.86 3.21 -4.21
CA VAL A 8 31.41 3.35 -4.34
C VAL A 8 31.08 4.16 -5.58
N ASP A 9 30.21 3.63 -6.42
CA ASP A 9 29.75 4.28 -7.64
C ASP A 9 28.86 5.49 -7.32
N PRO A 10 29.25 6.71 -7.72
CA PRO A 10 28.49 7.93 -7.45
C PRO A 10 27.13 7.99 -8.14
N SER A 11 26.90 7.18 -9.18
CA SER A 11 25.59 7.10 -9.84
C SER A 11 24.55 6.38 -8.97
N THR A 12 25.00 5.46 -8.10
CA THR A 12 24.14 4.63 -7.26
C THR A 12 24.10 5.09 -5.82
N HIS A 13 25.08 5.87 -5.36
CA HIS A 13 25.16 6.33 -3.98
C HIS A 13 25.59 7.79 -3.89
N ARG A 14 25.02 8.51 -2.92
CA ARG A 14 25.38 9.89 -2.56
C ARG A 14 26.01 9.96 -1.18
N LEU A 15 27.06 10.78 -1.05
CA LEU A 15 27.79 10.99 0.18
C LEU A 15 27.33 12.27 0.89
N LEU A 16 26.96 12.15 2.17
CA LEU A 16 26.55 13.24 3.02
C LEU A 16 27.60 13.47 4.12
N PHE A 17 27.96 14.72 4.38
CA PHE A 17 28.75 15.10 5.56
C PHE A 17 28.03 16.20 6.34
N ARG A 18 27.71 15.94 7.63
CA ARG A 18 26.92 16.84 8.50
C ARG A 18 25.61 17.31 7.84
N GLY A 19 24.93 16.40 7.15
CA GLY A 19 23.64 16.67 6.49
C GLY A 19 23.74 17.39 5.15
N LYS A 20 24.94 17.67 4.63
CA LYS A 20 25.10 18.28 3.29
C LYS A 20 25.65 17.27 2.29
N GLU A 21 24.98 17.13 1.15
CA GLU A 21 25.45 16.34 0.01
C GLU A 21 26.76 16.90 -0.52
N ARG A 22 27.73 16.00 -0.73
CA ARG A 22 29.04 16.31 -1.27
C ARG A 22 29.08 15.87 -2.73
N ARG A 23 29.61 16.72 -3.59
CA ARG A 23 29.75 16.43 -5.03
C ARG A 23 31.01 15.62 -5.27
N ASP A 24 31.00 14.79 -6.31
CA ASP A 24 32.07 13.81 -6.54
C ASP A 24 33.44 14.42 -6.78
N TRP A 25 33.49 15.61 -7.37
CA TRP A 25 34.72 16.35 -7.63
C TRP A 25 35.35 17.03 -6.40
N GLU A 26 34.63 17.14 -5.26
CA GLU A 26 35.18 17.75 -4.04
C GLU A 26 36.16 16.78 -3.37
N THR A 27 37.27 17.31 -2.87
CA THR A 27 38.16 16.53 -2.00
C THR A 27 37.65 16.52 -0.57
N MET A 28 37.90 15.43 0.17
CA MET A 28 37.46 15.32 1.57
C MET A 28 38.04 16.45 2.45
N PHE A 29 39.23 16.94 2.11
CA PHE A 29 39.87 18.05 2.80
C PHE A 29 39.13 19.39 2.59
N GLU A 30 38.70 19.70 1.36
CA GLU A 30 37.89 20.90 1.05
C GLU A 30 36.51 20.85 1.72
N ALA A 31 35.96 19.64 1.91
CA ALA A 31 34.73 19.42 2.67
C ALA A 31 34.94 19.54 4.21
N GLY A 32 36.14 19.88 4.68
CA GLY A 32 36.47 20.04 6.10
C GLY A 32 36.64 18.73 6.85
N VAL A 33 36.73 17.59 6.15
CA VAL A 33 36.94 16.27 6.75
C VAL A 33 38.44 16.09 6.99
N ARG A 34 38.85 16.19 8.26
CA ARG A 34 40.22 15.92 8.69
C ARG A 34 40.38 14.45 9.08
N HIS A 35 41.56 13.88 8.79
CA HIS A 35 41.90 12.50 9.17
C HIS A 35 41.79 12.31 10.70
N GLY A 36 41.16 11.21 11.15
CA GLY A 36 41.00 10.87 12.57
C GLY A 36 39.55 10.98 13.09
N LYS A 37 39.38 11.41 14.35
CA LYS A 37 38.09 11.45 15.11
C LYS A 37 36.97 12.33 14.49
N HIS A 38 37.21 12.94 13.32
CA HIS A 38 36.32 13.87 12.63
C HIS A 38 35.56 13.27 11.43
N MET A 39 35.64 11.96 11.19
CA MET A 39 34.75 11.26 10.23
C MET A 39 33.32 11.05 10.77
N LYS A 40 33.06 11.43 12.02
CA LYS A 40 31.74 11.37 12.67
C LYS A 40 30.79 12.33 11.94
N GLY A 41 29.78 11.77 11.27
CA GLY A 41 28.79 12.53 10.49
C GLY A 41 28.89 12.35 8.98
N MET A 42 29.70 11.41 8.50
CA MET A 42 29.66 10.96 7.11
C MET A 42 28.63 9.83 6.95
N MET A 43 27.65 10.02 6.07
CA MET A 43 26.63 9.01 5.73
C MET A 43 26.69 8.72 4.23
N LEU A 44 26.44 7.47 3.86
CA LEU A 44 26.34 7.03 2.49
C LEU A 44 24.91 6.55 2.28
N LEU A 45 24.22 7.11 1.29
CA LEU A 45 22.83 6.76 0.97
C LEU A 45 22.74 6.29 -0.47
N GLU A 46 21.96 5.25 -0.73
CA GLU A 46 21.60 4.87 -2.09
C GLU A 46 20.77 5.99 -2.74
N THR A 47 21.00 6.24 -4.03
CA THR A 47 20.23 7.22 -4.80
C THR A 47 18.83 6.71 -5.07
N GLU A 48 17.85 7.61 -5.15
CA GLU A 48 16.48 7.27 -5.53
C GLU A 48 16.42 6.60 -6.91
N ALA A 49 17.32 6.97 -7.82
CA ALA A 49 17.44 6.36 -9.14
C ALA A 49 17.86 4.88 -9.03
N SER A 50 18.84 4.56 -8.18
CA SER A 50 19.27 3.18 -7.93
C SER A 50 18.17 2.36 -7.27
N LEU A 51 17.46 2.94 -6.30
CA LEU A 51 16.35 2.27 -5.62
C LEU A 51 15.19 1.95 -6.57
N ARG A 52 14.79 2.91 -7.41
CA ARG A 52 13.75 2.72 -8.44
C ARG A 52 14.17 1.66 -9.46
N ALA A 53 15.41 1.68 -9.93
CA ALA A 53 15.91 0.70 -10.89
C ALA A 53 15.87 -0.74 -10.34
N ARG A 54 16.16 -0.94 -9.05
CA ARG A 54 16.04 -2.26 -8.40
C ARG A 54 14.58 -2.71 -8.31
N HIS A 55 13.70 -1.83 -7.85
CA HIS A 55 12.27 -2.13 -7.75
C HIS A 55 11.67 -2.48 -9.13
N GLU A 56 12.02 -1.74 -10.19
CA GLU A 56 11.61 -2.05 -11.56
C GLU A 56 12.16 -3.41 -12.05
N ALA A 57 13.41 -3.73 -11.73
CA ALA A 57 14.00 -5.02 -12.07
C ALA A 57 13.28 -6.19 -11.38
N ASP A 58 12.92 -6.03 -10.10
CA ASP A 58 12.19 -7.04 -9.35
C ASP A 58 10.75 -7.19 -9.87
N GLN A 59 10.05 -6.09 -10.17
CA GLN A 59 8.75 -6.15 -10.84
C GLN A 59 8.82 -6.85 -12.19
N LYS A 60 9.87 -6.58 -12.99
CA LYS A 60 10.07 -7.23 -14.29
C LYS A 60 10.34 -8.73 -14.15
N ARG A 61 11.11 -9.14 -13.14
CA ARG A 61 11.34 -10.56 -12.82
C ARG A 61 10.06 -11.25 -12.40
N GLN A 62 9.29 -10.66 -11.49
CA GLN A 62 7.99 -11.19 -11.07
C GLN A 62 7.02 -11.32 -12.25
N MET A 63 7.01 -10.35 -13.16
CA MET A 63 6.18 -10.41 -14.38
C MET A 63 6.64 -11.52 -15.34
N GLU A 64 7.95 -11.72 -15.48
CA GLU A 64 8.53 -12.75 -16.36
C GLU A 64 8.29 -14.15 -15.80
N GLU A 65 8.45 -14.33 -14.50
CA GLU A 65 8.12 -15.55 -13.77
C GLU A 65 6.62 -15.86 -13.86
N ALA A 66 5.74 -14.89 -13.64
CA ALA A 66 4.30 -15.07 -13.82
C ALA A 66 3.94 -15.43 -15.28
N ARG A 67 4.68 -14.89 -16.26
CA ARG A 67 4.50 -15.23 -17.69
C ARG A 67 4.90 -16.67 -17.96
N LEU A 68 6.02 -17.14 -17.40
CA LEU A 68 6.48 -18.52 -17.53
C LEU A 68 5.54 -19.49 -16.82
N ALA A 69 5.11 -19.18 -15.60
CA ALA A 69 4.14 -19.99 -14.86
C ALA A 69 2.81 -20.15 -15.62
N ARG A 70 2.33 -19.07 -16.26
CA ARG A 70 1.13 -19.12 -17.11
C ARG A 70 1.35 -19.95 -18.38
N LYS A 71 2.56 -19.91 -18.95
CA LYS A 71 2.91 -20.75 -20.11
C LYS A 71 2.95 -22.22 -19.70
N GLU A 72 3.57 -22.53 -18.57
CA GLU A 72 3.68 -23.89 -18.04
C GLU A 72 2.32 -24.46 -17.66
N SER A 73 1.42 -23.67 -17.08
CA SER A 73 0.05 -24.12 -16.77
C SER A 73 -0.71 -24.49 -18.05
N TYR A 74 -0.56 -23.70 -19.13
CA TYR A 74 -1.18 -23.99 -20.42
C TYR A 74 -0.60 -25.26 -21.07
N GLU A 75 0.72 -25.49 -20.97
CA GLU A 75 1.37 -26.70 -21.48
C GLU A 75 1.01 -27.96 -20.65
N ARG A 76 0.84 -27.81 -19.34
CA ARG A 76 0.38 -28.87 -18.44
C ARG A 76 -1.09 -29.25 -18.72
N GLU A 77 -1.95 -28.27 -18.96
CA GLU A 77 -3.34 -28.49 -19.35
C GLU A 77 -3.45 -29.15 -20.74
N ALA A 78 -2.63 -28.69 -21.71
CA ALA A 78 -2.59 -29.26 -23.05
C ALA A 78 -2.10 -30.72 -23.05
N SER A 79 -1.10 -31.06 -22.24
CA SER A 79 -0.60 -32.44 -22.12
C SER A 79 -1.56 -33.35 -21.33
N ALA A 80 -2.29 -32.83 -20.34
CA ALA A 80 -3.34 -33.57 -19.63
C ALA A 80 -4.56 -33.89 -20.52
N SER A 81 -4.85 -33.07 -21.53
CA SER A 81 -5.96 -33.28 -22.47
C SER A 81 -5.70 -34.36 -23.54
N ALA A 82 -4.50 -34.99 -23.58
CA ALA A 82 -4.17 -36.01 -24.57
C ALA A 82 -4.73 -37.42 -24.28
N ASN A 83 -5.37 -37.65 -23.13
CA ASN A 83 -5.88 -38.97 -22.70
C ASN A 83 -7.38 -39.01 -22.34
N GLY A 84 -8.21 -38.12 -22.89
CA GLY A 84 -9.67 -38.13 -22.64
C GLY A 84 -10.51 -38.03 -23.92
N PRO A 85 -11.65 -38.74 -24.03
CA PRO A 85 -12.52 -38.65 -25.20
C PRO A 85 -13.13 -37.25 -25.25
N GLY A 86 -12.80 -36.51 -26.30
CA GLY A 86 -13.17 -35.12 -26.46
C GLY A 86 -14.67 -34.90 -26.44
N LYS A 87 -15.13 -34.00 -25.57
CA LYS A 87 -16.39 -33.25 -25.71
C LYS A 87 -16.23 -31.86 -25.08
N ASN A 88 -16.69 -30.87 -25.85
CA ASN A 88 -16.88 -29.45 -25.52
C ASN A 88 -15.64 -28.54 -25.70
N LEU A 89 -15.43 -28.09 -26.95
CA LEU A 89 -14.87 -26.77 -27.20
C LEU A 89 -15.86 -25.71 -26.64
N PRO A 90 -15.45 -24.83 -25.71
CA PRO A 90 -16.17 -23.58 -25.55
C PRO A 90 -15.83 -22.71 -26.76
N ARG A 91 -16.77 -22.68 -27.72
CA ARG A 91 -16.81 -21.61 -28.72
C ARG A 91 -17.21 -20.32 -28.01
N GLY A 92 -16.23 -19.63 -27.44
CA GLY A 92 -16.46 -18.45 -26.60
C GLY A 92 -15.26 -17.50 -26.60
N LYS A 93 -15.20 -16.66 -27.63
CA LYS A 93 -14.44 -15.40 -27.76
C LYS A 93 -12.99 -15.41 -27.28
N SER A 94 -12.09 -15.30 -28.26
CA SER A 94 -10.77 -14.68 -28.14
C SER A 94 -10.81 -13.37 -27.33
N LYS A 95 -10.62 -13.43 -26.01
CA LYS A 95 -9.92 -12.37 -25.30
C LYS A 95 -8.44 -12.68 -25.42
N ARG A 96 -7.88 -12.28 -26.58
CA ARG A 96 -6.48 -11.90 -26.67
C ARG A 96 -6.17 -11.17 -25.37
N GLY A 97 -5.15 -11.62 -24.64
CA GLY A 97 -4.61 -10.87 -23.52
C GLY A 97 -4.12 -9.52 -24.05
N GLU A 98 -5.04 -8.58 -24.22
CA GLU A 98 -4.75 -7.17 -24.07
C GLU A 98 -4.03 -7.09 -22.73
N LYS A 99 -2.76 -6.68 -22.78
CA LYS A 99 -2.14 -6.07 -21.61
C LYS A 99 -3.18 -5.07 -21.11
N SER A 100 -3.74 -5.32 -19.93
CA SER A 100 -4.67 -4.40 -19.30
C SER A 100 -4.09 -2.99 -19.49
N PRO A 101 -4.87 -2.01 -19.96
CA PRO A 101 -4.41 -0.63 -19.99
C PRO A 101 -3.77 -0.31 -18.63
N PRO A 102 -2.74 0.56 -18.57
CA PRO A 102 -2.23 1.04 -17.28
C PRO A 102 -3.44 1.41 -16.42
N PRO A 103 -3.49 0.96 -15.13
CA PRO A 103 -4.68 1.11 -14.33
C PRO A 103 -5.10 2.57 -14.39
N ASP A 104 -6.27 2.80 -14.97
CA ASP A 104 -6.85 4.14 -15.03
C ASP A 104 -6.83 4.67 -13.59
N PRO A 105 -6.06 5.75 -13.31
CA PRO A 105 -5.88 6.22 -11.94
C PRO A 105 -7.23 6.59 -11.32
N THR A 106 -8.20 7.01 -12.14
CA THR A 106 -9.57 7.27 -11.70
C THR A 106 -10.27 5.95 -11.33
N ALA A 107 -10.16 4.90 -12.14
CA ALA A 107 -10.70 3.58 -11.80
C ALA A 107 -10.04 2.95 -10.56
N ALA A 108 -8.75 3.22 -10.33
CA ALA A 108 -8.06 2.80 -9.11
C ALA A 108 -8.59 3.56 -7.87
N ALA A 109 -8.82 4.87 -8.01
CA ALA A 109 -9.42 5.68 -6.95
C ALA A 109 -10.84 5.21 -6.60
N PHE A 110 -11.68 4.88 -7.60
CA PHE A 110 -12.99 4.29 -7.35
C PHE A 110 -12.90 2.97 -6.58
N ARG A 111 -12.03 2.03 -6.99
CA ARG A 111 -11.84 0.78 -6.24
C ARG A 111 -11.37 1.01 -4.81
N ALA A 112 -10.51 2.01 -4.59
CA ALA A 112 -10.07 2.36 -3.25
C ALA A 112 -11.24 2.87 -2.40
N VAL A 113 -12.09 3.73 -2.96
CA VAL A 113 -13.33 4.20 -2.29
C VAL A 113 -14.28 3.05 -2.03
N ASP A 114 -14.49 2.15 -2.98
CA ASP A 114 -15.38 0.99 -2.85
C ASP A 114 -14.89 0.07 -1.72
N GLY A 115 -13.59 -0.23 -1.69
CA GLY A 115 -13.01 -1.06 -0.62
C GLY A 115 -13.18 -0.43 0.76
N VAL A 116 -12.96 0.89 0.88
CA VAL A 116 -13.18 1.59 2.15
C VAL A 116 -14.68 1.66 2.49
N THR A 117 -15.57 1.72 1.50
CA THR A 117 -17.01 1.67 1.71
C THR A 117 -17.43 0.33 2.31
N ASP A 118 -16.94 -0.78 1.76
CA ASP A 118 -17.20 -2.13 2.27
C ASP A 118 -16.69 -2.28 3.72
N ASP A 119 -15.51 -1.73 4.02
CA ASP A 119 -14.95 -1.72 5.38
C ASP A 119 -15.82 -0.93 6.37
N VAL A 120 -16.32 0.25 5.95
CA VAL A 120 -17.22 1.07 6.78
C VAL A 120 -18.56 0.37 7.00
N ASP A 121 -19.11 -0.28 5.98
CA ASP A 121 -20.36 -1.05 6.09
C ASP A 121 -20.21 -2.24 7.04
N ALA A 122 -19.05 -2.92 7.03
CA ALA A 122 -18.73 -3.97 7.98
C ALA A 122 -18.61 -3.41 9.42
N LEU A 123 -17.89 -2.30 9.60
CA LEU A 123 -17.74 -1.64 10.89
C LEU A 123 -19.07 -1.15 11.46
N GLU A 124 -19.95 -0.62 10.63
CA GLU A 124 -21.29 -0.22 11.04
C GLU A 124 -22.09 -1.38 11.62
N ARG A 125 -22.03 -2.56 10.99
CA ARG A 125 -22.69 -3.77 11.51
C ARG A 125 -22.11 -4.17 12.86
N GLU A 126 -20.79 -4.20 12.97
CA GLU A 126 -20.13 -4.58 14.21
C GLU A 126 -20.40 -3.61 15.37
N VAL A 127 -20.41 -2.29 15.11
CA VAL A 127 -20.77 -1.28 16.12
C VAL A 127 -22.21 -1.45 16.57
N ASN A 128 -23.14 -1.67 15.63
CA ASN A 128 -24.54 -1.89 15.95
C ASN A 128 -24.77 -3.18 16.76
N ASP A 129 -24.08 -4.26 16.41
CA ASP A 129 -24.17 -5.53 17.12
C ASP A 129 -23.54 -5.44 18.52
N ALA A 130 -22.39 -4.75 18.64
CA ALA A 130 -21.78 -4.46 19.93
C ALA A 130 -22.69 -3.60 20.82
N ALA A 131 -23.33 -2.57 20.26
CA ALA A 131 -24.28 -1.72 20.99
C ALA A 131 -25.52 -2.48 21.47
N ARG A 132 -26.05 -3.41 20.65
CA ARG A 132 -27.15 -4.30 21.05
C ARG A 132 -26.74 -5.24 22.18
N ALA A 133 -25.63 -5.96 22.02
CA ALA A 133 -25.12 -6.87 23.04
C ALA A 133 -24.79 -6.15 24.35
N ALA A 134 -24.28 -4.92 24.26
CA ALA A 134 -23.96 -4.09 25.43
C ALA A 134 -25.17 -3.83 26.34
N SER A 135 -26.38 -3.76 25.78
CA SER A 135 -27.59 -3.58 26.58
C SER A 135 -27.92 -4.78 27.48
N GLU A 136 -27.42 -5.97 27.14
CA GLU A 136 -27.64 -7.22 27.89
C GLU A 136 -26.46 -7.54 28.81
N SER A 137 -25.23 -7.41 28.29
CA SER A 137 -24.01 -7.90 28.94
C SER A 137 -22.97 -6.81 29.23
N GLY A 138 -23.27 -5.54 28.97
CA GLY A 138 -22.29 -4.46 29.03
C GLY A 138 -21.29 -4.48 27.86
N LEU A 139 -20.62 -3.34 27.65
CA LEU A 139 -19.59 -3.19 26.63
C LEU A 139 -18.20 -3.24 27.28
N GLU A 140 -17.39 -4.22 26.90
CA GLU A 140 -16.01 -4.35 27.39
C GLU A 140 -15.11 -3.24 26.82
N GLU A 141 -14.21 -2.71 27.65
CA GLU A 141 -13.21 -1.70 27.24
C GLU A 141 -12.39 -2.16 26.03
N LYS A 142 -11.96 -3.43 26.01
CA LYS A 142 -11.17 -3.99 24.90
C LYS A 142 -11.94 -3.97 23.57
N THR A 143 -13.24 -4.23 23.62
CA THR A 143 -14.10 -4.24 22.43
C THR A 143 -14.35 -2.81 21.95
N HIS A 144 -14.63 -1.88 22.86
CA HIS A 144 -14.73 -0.46 22.54
C HIS A 144 -13.43 0.07 21.91
N ALA A 145 -12.28 -0.14 22.55
CA ALA A 145 -10.99 0.30 22.05
C ALA A 145 -10.63 -0.34 20.69
N GLY A 146 -10.95 -1.63 20.51
CA GLY A 146 -10.73 -2.36 19.27
C GLY A 146 -11.55 -1.81 18.10
N LEU A 147 -12.84 -1.53 18.32
CA LEU A 147 -13.71 -0.91 17.32
C LEU A 147 -13.29 0.52 17.03
N ASN A 148 -12.98 1.33 18.05
CA ASN A 148 -12.54 2.71 17.88
C ASN A 148 -11.25 2.79 17.04
N ASN A 149 -10.26 1.95 17.31
CA ASN A 149 -9.02 1.90 16.52
C ASN A 149 -9.28 1.56 15.04
N ARG A 150 -10.26 0.69 14.75
CA ARG A 150 -10.63 0.35 13.37
C ARG A 150 -11.39 1.49 12.67
N LEU A 151 -12.24 2.22 13.39
CA LEU A 151 -12.90 3.43 12.88
C LEU A 151 -11.86 4.52 12.58
N GLU A 152 -10.88 4.74 13.48
CA GLU A 152 -9.76 5.66 13.25
C GLU A 152 -8.93 5.26 12.01
N LYS A 153 -8.65 3.96 11.84
CA LYS A 153 -7.98 3.45 10.63
C LYS A 153 -8.80 3.70 9.36
N ALA A 154 -10.12 3.57 9.41
CA ALA A 154 -10.98 3.87 8.28
C ALA A 154 -10.93 5.36 7.91
N LEU A 155 -10.89 6.27 8.89
CA LEU A 155 -10.69 7.71 8.64
C LEU A 155 -9.34 7.99 7.95
N LEU A 156 -8.25 7.38 8.44
CA LEU A 156 -6.93 7.51 7.81
C LEU A 156 -6.91 6.96 6.38
N ALA A 157 -7.61 5.86 6.12
CA ALA A 157 -7.75 5.30 4.78
C ALA A 157 -8.51 6.24 3.85
N LEU A 158 -9.62 6.83 4.33
CA LEU A 158 -10.39 7.85 3.59
C LEU A 158 -9.54 9.07 3.25
N ASP A 159 -8.75 9.58 4.20
CA ASP A 159 -7.84 10.72 3.97
C ASP A 159 -6.76 10.41 2.92
N GLY A 160 -6.33 9.15 2.84
CA GLY A 160 -5.37 8.66 1.85
C GLY A 160 -5.92 8.49 0.43
N VAL A 161 -7.25 8.52 0.24
CA VAL A 161 -7.85 8.42 -1.10
C VAL A 161 -7.68 9.74 -1.86
N ASP A 162 -6.87 9.71 -2.91
CA ASP A 162 -6.76 10.82 -3.87
C ASP A 162 -7.99 10.85 -4.79
N ALA A 163 -8.71 11.97 -4.76
CA ALA A 163 -9.90 12.16 -5.58
C ALA A 163 -9.57 12.48 -7.04
N MET A 164 -8.30 12.76 -7.40
CA MET A 164 -7.88 13.03 -8.79
C MET A 164 -8.71 14.14 -9.48
N GLY A 165 -9.27 15.08 -8.69
CA GLY A 165 -10.17 16.12 -9.19
C GLY A 165 -11.61 15.67 -9.50
N ASN A 166 -11.98 14.41 -9.24
CA ASN A 166 -13.32 13.88 -9.42
C ASN A 166 -14.23 14.25 -8.22
N ASP A 167 -15.30 14.99 -8.49
CA ASP A 167 -16.23 15.46 -7.47
C ASP A 167 -17.11 14.35 -6.88
N GLU A 168 -17.38 13.26 -7.63
CA GLU A 168 -18.11 12.10 -7.11
C GLU A 168 -17.29 11.41 -6.01
N ILE A 169 -16.00 11.19 -6.25
CA ILE A 169 -15.09 10.59 -5.26
C ILE A 169 -14.99 11.48 -4.02
N ARG A 170 -14.91 12.80 -4.19
CA ARG A 170 -14.92 13.75 -3.06
C ARG A 170 -16.23 13.67 -2.28
N ALA A 171 -17.37 13.61 -2.96
CA ALA A 171 -18.68 13.53 -2.33
C ALA A 171 -18.84 12.24 -1.54
N VAL A 172 -18.46 11.09 -2.13
CA VAL A 172 -18.49 9.79 -1.44
C VAL A 172 -17.56 9.78 -0.24
N ARG A 173 -16.30 10.23 -0.39
CA ARG A 173 -15.36 10.33 0.73
C ARG A 173 -15.93 11.19 1.87
N LYS A 174 -16.51 12.35 1.56
CA LYS A 174 -17.13 13.22 2.56
C LYS A 174 -18.31 12.55 3.26
N SER A 175 -19.14 11.83 2.52
CA SER A 175 -20.26 11.04 3.07
C SER A 175 -19.75 9.97 4.03
N LEU A 176 -18.73 9.20 3.63
CA LEU A 176 -18.12 8.14 4.45
C LEU A 176 -17.47 8.70 5.72
N VAL A 177 -16.73 9.81 5.63
CA VAL A 177 -16.16 10.47 6.83
C VAL A 177 -17.29 10.87 7.80
N GLY A 178 -18.39 11.43 7.30
CA GLY A 178 -19.56 11.74 8.11
C GLY A 178 -20.17 10.51 8.78
N ARG A 179 -20.29 9.40 8.05
CA ARG A 179 -20.77 8.12 8.58
C ARG A 179 -19.85 7.58 9.68
N VAL A 180 -18.54 7.52 9.43
CA VAL A 180 -17.57 7.01 10.41
C VAL A 180 -17.55 7.85 11.67
N ASN A 181 -17.58 9.18 11.56
CA ASN A 181 -17.68 10.05 12.74
C ASN A 181 -18.96 9.79 13.54
N GLY A 182 -20.10 9.61 12.86
CA GLY A 182 -21.36 9.23 13.52
C GLY A 182 -21.29 7.88 14.23
N LEU A 183 -20.54 6.92 13.67
CA LEU A 183 -20.29 5.62 14.32
C LEU A 183 -19.39 5.76 15.55
N CYS A 184 -18.36 6.61 15.51
CA CYS A 184 -17.53 6.91 16.69
C CYS A 184 -18.40 7.49 17.82
N GLU A 185 -19.22 8.50 17.51
CA GLU A 185 -20.15 9.09 18.48
C GLU A 185 -21.13 8.06 19.05
N ALA A 186 -21.69 7.19 18.20
CA ALA A 186 -22.59 6.13 18.63
C ALA A 186 -21.92 5.10 19.54
N LEU A 187 -20.69 4.69 19.21
CA LEU A 187 -19.89 3.77 19.99
C LEU A 187 -19.52 4.36 21.36
N ASP A 188 -19.13 5.62 21.41
CA ASP A 188 -18.80 6.34 22.65
C ASP A 188 -20.03 6.55 23.53
N MET A 189 -21.19 6.84 22.92
CA MET A 189 -22.46 6.89 23.65
C MET A 189 -22.85 5.53 24.22
N ALA A 190 -22.66 4.44 23.46
CA ALA A 190 -22.92 3.09 23.95
C ALA A 190 -21.99 2.72 25.11
N TYR A 191 -20.70 3.04 25.00
CA TYR A 191 -19.73 2.80 26.07
C TYR A 191 -19.99 3.66 27.31
N SER A 192 -20.38 4.92 27.14
CA SER A 192 -20.76 5.79 28.27
C SER A 192 -21.99 5.26 29.03
N ARG A 193 -22.89 4.51 28.37
CA ARG A 193 -24.10 3.95 28.98
C ARG A 193 -23.89 2.56 29.59
N TYR A 194 -23.14 1.70 28.90
CA TYR A 194 -23.04 0.27 29.20
C TYR A 194 -21.60 -0.21 29.48
N GLY A 195 -20.64 0.72 29.50
CA GLY A 195 -19.23 0.44 29.65
C GLY A 195 -18.91 -0.28 30.96
N ARG A 196 -18.07 -1.29 30.86
CA ARG A 196 -17.50 -2.01 32.00
C ARG A 196 -15.99 -1.78 32.03
N PRO A 197 -15.42 -1.62 33.25
CA PRO A 197 -13.98 -1.54 33.42
C PRO A 197 -13.28 -2.85 33.01
#